data_AF-A0A8K0XZX1-F1
#
_entry.id   AF-A0A8K0XZX1-F1
#
_cell.length_a   1.000
_cell.length_b   1.000
_cell.length_c   1.000
_cell.angle_alpha   90.00
_cell.angle_beta   90.00
_cell.angle_gamma   90.00
#
_symmetry.space_group_name_H-M   'P 1'
#
loop_
_entity.id
_entity.type
_entity.pdbx_description
1 polymer ?
#
loop_
_entity_poly.entity_id
_entity_poly.type
_entity_poly.pdbx_seq_one_letter_code
_entity_poly.pdbx_strand_id
1 'polypeptide(L)'
;MLDMRADRPPVSSYTEALSWLWRNSNPEDWLFDPLAALPPEAVLVSDIFWTRQDILIRDMKKLWDETTGDKRRSRRVSGHQSRRFRHGL
;
A
#
# COMPACT_ATOMS: atom_id res chain seq x y z
N MET A 1 -32.13 -17.42 -8.74
CA MET A 1 -30.76 -17.35 -9.29
C MET A 1 -30.21 -15.99 -8.88
N LEU A 2 -29.65 -15.90 -7.67
CA LEU A 2 -29.15 -14.64 -7.08
C LEU A 2 -27.75 -14.38 -7.63
N ASP A 3 -27.56 -13.19 -8.19
CA ASP A 3 -26.32 -12.74 -8.81
C ASP A 3 -25.22 -12.62 -7.74
N MET A 4 -24.31 -13.60 -7.69
CA MET A 4 -23.09 -13.62 -6.88
C MET A 4 -22.04 -12.65 -7.46
N ARG A 5 -22.39 -11.38 -7.64
CA ARG A 5 -21.48 -10.37 -8.16
C ARG A 5 -21.43 -9.15 -7.25
N ALA A 6 -20.75 -9.32 -6.12
CA ALA A 6 -19.73 -8.40 -5.60
C ALA A 6 -19.53 -8.65 -4.11
N ASP A 7 -18.86 -9.75 -3.78
CA ASP A 7 -18.19 -9.93 -2.50
C ASP A 7 -16.95 -9.02 -2.47
N ARG A 8 -17.19 -7.71 -2.55
CA ARG A 8 -16.16 -6.69 -2.30
C ARG A 8 -16.58 -6.03 -1.00
N PRO A 9 -15.82 -6.20 0.09
CA PRO A 9 -16.18 -5.56 1.35
C PRO A 9 -16.33 -4.06 1.11
N PRO A 10 -17.36 -3.42 1.69
CA PRO A 10 -17.48 -1.97 1.60
C PRO A 10 -16.18 -1.35 2.11
N VAL A 11 -15.60 -0.49 1.30
CA VAL A 11 -14.40 0.25 1.68
C VAL A 11 -14.82 1.24 2.75
N SER A 12 -14.59 0.89 4.01
CA SER A 12 -15.09 1.65 5.16
C SER A 12 -14.08 2.70 5.66
N SER A 13 -12.83 2.59 5.19
CA SER A 13 -11.71 3.42 5.64
C SER A 13 -10.79 3.82 4.48
N TYR A 14 -10.07 4.92 4.67
CA TYR A 14 -9.11 5.43 3.67
C TYR A 14 -7.99 4.42 3.39
N THR A 15 -7.50 3.72 4.41
CA THR A 15 -6.46 2.69 4.26
C THR A 15 -6.93 1.48 3.44
N GLU A 16 -8.19 1.07 3.60
CA GLU A 16 -8.80 0.06 2.75
C GLU A 16 -8.98 0.56 1.31
N ALA A 17 -9.29 1.85 1.14
CA ALA A 17 -9.42 2.47 -0.17
C ALA A 17 -8.10 2.47 -0.93
N LEU A 18 -6.99 2.80 -0.26
CA LEU A 18 -5.64 2.71 -0.82
C LEU A 18 -5.28 1.27 -1.20
N SER A 19 -5.58 0.31 -0.33
CA SER A 19 -5.35 -1.12 -0.60
C SER A 19 -6.19 -1.64 -1.75
N TRP A 20 -7.42 -1.15 -1.89
CA TRP A 20 -8.31 -1.46 -3.00
C TRP A 20 -7.80 -0.83 -4.29
N LEU A 21 -7.40 0.45 -4.26
CA LEU A 21 -6.85 1.17 -5.41
C LEU A 21 -5.59 0.47 -5.93
N TRP A 22 -4.68 0.09 -5.02
CA TRP A 22 -3.50 -0.70 -5.33
C TRP A 22 -3.79 -1.97 -6.14
N ARG A 23 -4.90 -2.67 -5.83
CA ARG A 23 -5.30 -3.91 -6.50
C ARG A 23 -6.05 -3.70 -7.82
N ASN A 24 -6.65 -2.52 -8.03
CA ASN A 24 -7.58 -2.29 -9.13
C ASN A 24 -7.07 -1.30 -10.19
N SER A 25 -6.10 -0.43 -9.88
CA SER A 25 -5.73 0.69 -10.77
C SER A 25 -4.25 0.71 -11.19
N ASN A 26 -3.55 -0.43 -11.21
CA ASN A 26 -2.13 -0.57 -11.60
C ASN A 26 -1.25 0.65 -11.26
N PRO A 27 -0.87 0.83 -9.99
CA PRO A 27 -0.16 2.04 -9.54
C PRO A 27 1.13 2.33 -10.31
N GLU A 28 1.80 1.33 -10.89
CA GLU A 28 3.01 1.51 -11.70
C GLU A 28 2.83 2.50 -12.86
N ASP A 29 1.64 2.53 -13.48
CA ASP A 29 1.37 3.26 -14.72
C ASP A 29 1.26 4.79 -14.51
N TRP A 30 0.93 5.25 -13.30
CA TRP A 30 0.66 6.68 -13.02
C TRP A 30 1.35 7.22 -11.78
N LEU A 31 1.85 6.37 -10.89
CA LEU A 31 2.46 6.82 -9.63
C LEU A 31 3.84 7.46 -9.85
N PHE A 32 4.57 7.00 -10.87
CA PHE A 32 5.94 7.46 -11.17
C PHE A 32 6.02 8.43 -12.35
N ASP A 33 4.97 8.53 -13.17
CA ASP A 33 4.91 9.45 -14.29
C ASP A 33 4.20 10.75 -13.88
N PRO A 34 4.91 11.90 -13.83
CA PRO A 34 4.29 13.18 -13.49
C PRO A 34 3.35 13.72 -14.57
N LEU A 35 3.37 13.15 -15.78
CA LEU A 35 2.49 13.52 -16.90
C LEU A 35 1.30 12.57 -17.04
N ALA A 36 1.29 11.45 -16.32
CA ALA A 36 0.19 10.51 -16.37
C ALA A 36 -1.07 11.10 -15.70
N ALA A 37 -2.21 10.90 -16.36
CA ALA A 37 -3.50 11.23 -15.77
C ALA A 37 -3.82 10.25 -14.64
N LEU A 38 -4.42 10.77 -13.57
CA LEU A 38 -4.95 9.92 -12.50
C LEU A 38 -6.10 9.06 -13.04
N PRO A 39 -6.12 7.76 -12.70
CA PRO A 39 -7.22 6.90 -13.09
C PRO A 39 -8.52 7.35 -12.40
N PRO A 40 -9.69 7.14 -13.01
CA PRO A 40 -10.98 7.50 -12.42
C PRO A 40 -11.19 6.97 -11.00
N GLU A 41 -10.65 5.78 -10.71
CA GLU A 41 -10.69 5.15 -9.39
C GLU A 41 -9.94 5.97 -8.33
N ALA A 42 -8.79 6.55 -8.69
CA ALA A 42 -8.00 7.39 -7.78
C ALA A 42 -8.69 8.73 -7.51
N VAL A 43 -9.35 9.30 -8.54
CA VAL A 43 -10.18 10.50 -8.39
C VAL A 43 -11.36 10.20 -7.45
N LEU A 44 -12.05 9.07 -7.66
CA LEU A 44 -13.16 8.64 -6.82
C LEU A 44 -12.75 8.48 -5.34
N VAL A 45 -11.61 7.84 -5.08
CA VAL A 45 -11.08 7.71 -3.70
C VAL A 45 -10.76 9.07 -3.09
N SER A 46 -10.18 9.99 -3.88
CA SER A 46 -9.90 11.35 -3.43
C SER A 46 -11.18 12.10 -3.03
N ASP A 47 -12.24 11.98 -3.83
CA ASP A 47 -13.52 12.64 -3.59
C ASP A 47 -14.26 12.06 -2.36
N ILE A 48 -14.32 10.73 -2.24
CA ILE A 48 -15.01 10.05 -1.13
C ILE A 48 -14.37 10.39 0.22
N PHE A 49 -13.04 10.47 0.26
CA PHE A 49 -12.29 10.71 1.49
C PHE A 49 -11.83 12.17 1.65
N TRP A 50 -12.39 13.09 0.85
CA TRP A 50 -12.03 14.53 0.85
C TRP A 50 -10.52 14.78 0.89
N THR A 51 -9.76 13.94 0.20
CA THR A 51 -8.29 13.95 0.21
C THR A 51 -7.78 14.58 -1.08
N ARG A 52 -6.74 15.41 -0.96
CA ARG A 52 -6.10 16.00 -2.14
C ARG A 52 -5.35 14.92 -2.93
N GLN A 53 -5.37 15.03 -4.24
CA GLN A 53 -4.69 14.08 -5.15
C GLN A 53 -3.17 14.00 -4.87
N ASP A 54 -2.52 15.10 -4.51
CA ASP A 54 -1.11 15.11 -4.12
C ASP A 54 -0.82 14.29 -2.85
N ILE A 55 -1.75 14.28 -1.90
CA ILE A 55 -1.67 13.47 -0.68
C ILE A 55 -1.90 12.00 -1.01
N LEU A 56 -2.91 11.69 -1.85
CA LEU A 56 -3.18 10.33 -2.31
C LEU A 56 -1.95 9.71 -3.00
N ILE A 57 -1.32 10.44 -3.94
CA ILE A 57 -0.12 9.99 -4.65
C ILE A 57 1.01 9.74 -3.66
N ARG A 58 1.22 10.63 -2.68
CA ARG A 58 2.25 10.46 -1.65
C ARG A 58 2.01 9.21 -0.81
N ASP A 59 0.77 8.98 -0.39
CA ASP A 59 0.42 7.84 0.45
C ASP A 59 0.50 6.52 -0.34
N MET A 60 0.13 6.51 -1.62
CA MET A 60 0.33 5.38 -2.53
C MET A 60 1.81 5.07 -2.77
N LYS A 61 2.68 6.09 -2.88
CA LYS A 61 4.14 5.91 -2.95
C LYS A 61 4.71 5.32 -1.68
N LYS A 62 4.18 5.71 -0.53
CA LYS A 62 4.56 5.12 0.75
C LYS A 62 4.15 3.65 0.82
N LEU A 63 2.91 3.34 0.44
CA LEU A 63 2.41 1.96 0.37
C LEU A 63 3.24 1.11 -0.61
N TRP A 64 3.68 1.71 -1.72
CA TRP A 64 4.58 1.09 -2.69
C TRP A 64 5.91 0.67 -2.07
N ASP A 65 6.56 1.60 -1.35
CA ASP A 65 7.83 1.36 -0.68
C ASP A 65 7.69 0.30 0.42
N GLU A 66 6.59 0.30 1.18
CA GLU A 66 6.32 -0.71 2.21
C GLU A 66 6.13 -2.10 1.58
N THR A 67 5.34 -2.20 0.52
CA THR A 67 5.02 -3.48 -0.15
C THR A 67 6.21 -4.05 -0.93
N THR A 68 7.00 -3.18 -1.57
CA THR A 68 8.14 -3.59 -2.42
C THR A 68 9.46 -3.65 -1.64
N GLY A 69 9.60 -2.83 -0.60
CA GLY A 69 10.81 -2.65 0.21
C GLY A 69 11.03 -3.70 1.29
N ASP A 70 10.02 -4.49 1.67
CA ASP A 70 10.18 -5.57 2.65
C ASP A 70 11.21 -6.64 2.20
N LYS A 71 11.32 -6.87 0.88
CA LYS A 71 12.39 -7.71 0.30
C LYS A 71 13.81 -7.20 0.56
N ARG A 72 13.99 -5.91 0.87
CA ARG A 72 15.31 -5.30 1.16
C ARG A 72 15.63 -5.25 2.66
N ARG A 73 14.62 -5.18 3.54
CA ARG A 73 14.83 -5.18 5.00
C ARG A 73 15.07 -6.56 5.59
N SER A 74 14.49 -7.61 5.01
CA SER A 74 14.66 -8.98 5.54
C SER A 74 16.11 -9.51 5.45
N ARG A 75 17.02 -8.87 4.71
CA ARG A 75 18.44 -9.25 4.64
C ARG A 75 19.34 -8.65 5.72
N ARG A 76 18.87 -7.68 6.51
CA ARG A 76 19.71 -6.99 7.51
C ARG A 76 19.44 -7.39 8.96
N VAL A 77 18.48 -8.29 9.22
CA VAL A 77 18.07 -8.70 10.59
C VAL A 77 18.41 -10.17 10.90
N SER A 78 19.48 -10.71 10.31
CA SER A 78 20.01 -12.05 10.68
C SER A 78 21.44 -12.00 11.25
N GLY A 79 21.94 -10.81 11.58
CA GLY A 79 23.32 -10.59 12.03
C GLY A 79 23.49 -10.14 13.48
N HIS A 80 22.47 -10.27 14.34
CA HIS A 80 22.58 -9.80 15.73
C HIS A 80 21.93 -10.75 16.73
N GLN A 81 22.77 -11.20 17.69
CA GLN A 81 22.48 -11.95 18.91
C GLN A 81 22.31 -13.47 18.69
N SER A 82 23.12 -14.35 19.28
CA SER A 82 23.48 -14.39 20.70
C SER A 82 24.96 -14.69 20.95
N ARG A 83 25.69 -13.66 21.39
CA ARG A 83 26.90 -13.83 22.19
C ARG A 83 26.47 -13.84 23.65
N ARG A 84 27.00 -14.81 24.41
CA ARG A 84 27.18 -14.84 25.86
C ARG A 84 25.95 -15.21 26.70
N PHE A 85 25.91 -16.50 27.06
CA PHE A 85 25.66 -16.87 28.44
C PHE A 85 26.99 -17.34 29.05
N ARG A 86 27.58 -16.45 29.84
CA ARG A 86 28.63 -16.75 30.83
C ARG A 86 27.93 -16.61 32.18
N HIS A 87 27.79 -17.71 32.90
CA HIS A 87 27.54 -17.87 34.35
C HIS A 87 27.26 -19.38 34.46
N GLY A 88 28.03 -20.21 35.17
CA GLY A 88 28.77 -20.01 36.39
C GLY A 88 28.36 -21.18 37.28
N LEU A 89 29.30 -22.09 37.56
CA LEU A 89 29.49 -22.90 38.76
C LEU A 89 30.68 -23.83 38.52
#